data_AF-B7G9V3-F1
#
_entry.id   AF-B7G9V3-F1
#
_cell.length_a   1.000
_cell.length_b   1.000
_cell.length_c   1.000
_cell.angle_alpha   90.00
_cell.angle_beta   90.00
_cell.angle_gamma   90.00
#
_symmetry.space_group_name_H-M   'P 1'
#
loop_
_entity.id
_entity.type
_entity.pdbx_description
1 polymer ?
#
loop_
_entity_poly.entity_id
_entity_poly.type
_entity_poly.pdbx_seq_one_letter_code
_entity_poly.pdbx_strand_id
1 'polypeptide(L)'
;RTDLIGVLPTEVAVLEDLVTLDLAENDIEGTLPEGLFTLKDLRFLYLHDNAFTGTLSENFSELSALESLYLGDNEFSGPFP
;
A
#
# COMPACT_ATOMS: atom_id res chain seq x y z
N ARG A 1 16.41 -3.56 1.63
CA ARG A 1 16.04 -4.15 2.94
C ARG A 1 16.39 -3.23 4.12
N THR A 2 15.39 -2.55 4.63
CA THR A 2 15.38 -1.95 5.97
C THR A 2 14.55 -2.90 6.84
N ASP A 3 14.98 -3.32 8.02
CA ASP A 3 14.23 -4.34 8.79
C ASP A 3 13.04 -3.70 9.56
N LEU A 4 12.19 -2.91 8.87
CA LEU A 4 11.01 -2.31 9.47
C LEU A 4 9.96 -3.38 9.74
N ILE A 5 9.40 -3.35 10.94
CA ILE A 5 8.38 -4.27 11.42
C ILE A 5 7.13 -3.50 11.87
N GLY A 6 5.99 -4.19 11.92
CA GLY A 6 4.73 -3.67 12.42
C GLY A 6 3.71 -3.46 11.31
N VAL A 7 2.75 -2.57 11.51
CA VAL A 7 1.64 -2.32 10.58
C VAL A 7 1.75 -0.93 9.95
N LEU A 8 1.24 -0.76 8.73
CA LEU A 8 1.11 0.56 8.11
C LEU A 8 0.05 1.38 8.86
N PRO A 9 0.42 2.49 9.55
CA PRO A 9 -0.53 3.28 10.32
C PRO A 9 -1.57 3.97 9.45
N THR A 10 -2.77 4.18 9.99
CA THR A 10 -3.87 4.91 9.33
C THR A 10 -3.53 6.36 9.03
N GLU A 11 -2.59 6.92 9.77
CA GLU A 11 -2.08 8.29 9.68
C GLU A 11 -1.36 8.55 8.35
N VAL A 12 -1.00 7.52 7.57
CA VAL A 12 -0.50 7.70 6.19
C VAL A 12 -1.46 8.53 5.33
N ALA A 13 -2.75 8.49 5.64
CA ALA A 13 -3.81 9.23 4.94
C ALA A 13 -3.68 10.76 5.05
N VAL A 14 -2.92 11.28 6.02
CA VAL A 14 -2.73 12.73 6.18
C VAL A 14 -1.68 13.30 5.22
N LEU A 15 -0.96 12.43 4.51
CA LEU A 15 0.08 12.80 3.56
C LEU A 15 -0.54 13.08 2.18
N GLU A 16 -1.45 14.04 2.10
CA GLU A 16 -2.27 14.30 0.90
C GLU A 16 -1.44 14.55 -0.38
N ASP A 17 -0.26 15.17 -0.24
CA ASP A 17 0.68 15.46 -1.34
C ASP A 17 1.65 14.28 -1.64
N LEU A 18 1.45 13.10 -1.05
CA LEU A 18 2.38 11.97 -1.19
C LEU A 18 2.33 11.41 -2.62
N VAL A 19 3.45 11.54 -3.33
CA VAL A 19 3.59 11.02 -4.71
C VAL A 19 4.14 9.60 -4.76
N THR A 20 5.01 9.23 -3.82
CA THR A 20 5.66 7.92 -3.76
C THR A 20 5.58 7.37 -2.35
N LEU A 21 5.05 6.16 -2.23
CA LEU A 21 5.15 5.34 -1.03
C LEU A 21 5.94 4.08 -1.38
N ASP A 22 7.20 4.05 -0.94
CA ASP A 22 8.07 2.89 -1.09
C ASP A 22 8.32 2.29 0.30
N LEU A 23 7.74 1.11 0.50
CA LEU A 23 7.90 0.27 1.69
C LEU A 23 8.40 -1.12 1.30
N ALA A 24 8.99 -1.27 0.11
CA ALA A 24 9.43 -2.57 -0.39
C ALA A 24 10.53 -3.18 0.47
N GLU A 25 10.60 -4.52 0.49
CA GLU A 25 11.62 -5.29 1.20
C GLU A 25 11.71 -4.97 2.70
N ASN A 26 10.58 -5.03 3.40
CA ASN A 26 10.48 -4.91 4.86
C ASN A 26 9.70 -6.12 5.43
N ASP A 27 9.49 -6.14 6.75
CA ASP A 27 8.71 -7.17 7.43
C ASP A 27 7.40 -6.55 7.99
N ILE A 28 6.75 -5.68 7.20
CA ILE A 28 5.48 -5.01 7.56
C ILE A 28 4.32 -5.98 7.34
N GLU A 29 3.44 -6.06 8.33
CA GLU A 29 2.30 -6.98 8.38
C GLU A 29 0.95 -6.22 8.43
N GLY A 30 -0.14 -7.01 8.44
CA GLY A 30 -1.50 -6.48 8.56
C GLY A 30 -2.12 -6.07 7.22
N THR A 31 -3.24 -5.35 7.26
CA THR A 31 -3.98 -4.94 6.07
C THR A 31 -3.61 -3.51 5.64
N LEU A 32 -3.85 -3.17 4.38
CA LEU A 32 -3.73 -1.77 3.94
C LEU A 32 -4.83 -0.92 4.61
N PRO A 33 -4.50 0.25 5.19
CA PRO A 33 -5.50 1.14 5.76
C PRO A 33 -6.33 1.77 4.64
N GLU A 34 -7.65 1.85 4.82
CA GLU A 34 -8.57 2.44 3.82
C GLU A 34 -8.21 3.87 3.42
N GLY A 35 -7.61 4.63 4.35
CA GLY A 35 -7.14 5.99 4.08
C GLY A 35 -5.97 6.07 3.08
N LEU A 36 -5.27 4.96 2.79
CA LEU A 36 -4.26 4.94 1.72
C LEU A 36 -4.89 5.29 0.36
N PHE A 37 -6.14 4.85 0.13
CA PHE A 37 -6.86 5.05 -1.13
C PHE A 37 -7.40 6.47 -1.31
N THR A 38 -7.25 7.35 -0.31
CA THR A 38 -7.62 8.76 -0.40
C THR A 38 -6.48 9.64 -0.95
N LEU A 39 -5.26 9.10 -1.08
CA LEU A 39 -4.08 9.82 -1.56
C LEU A 39 -4.11 10.01 -3.09
N LYS A 40 -4.81 11.05 -3.55
CA LYS A 40 -5.08 11.27 -4.99
C LYS A 40 -3.84 11.58 -5.82
N ASP A 41 -2.77 12.07 -5.22
CA ASP A 41 -1.52 12.39 -5.90
C ASP A 41 -0.51 11.22 -5.90
N LEU A 42 -0.86 10.08 -5.30
CA LEU A 42 0.00 8.91 -5.24
C LEU A 42 0.17 8.28 -6.63
N ARG A 43 1.41 8.24 -7.12
CA ARG A 43 1.79 7.70 -8.43
C ARG A 43 2.50 6.37 -8.34
N PHE A 44 3.30 6.18 -7.29
CA PHE A 44 4.15 5.02 -7.12
C PHE A 44 3.88 4.37 -5.76
N LEU A 45 3.34 3.16 -5.78
CA LEU A 45 3.06 2.37 -4.59
C LEU A 45 3.84 1.05 -4.66
N TYR A 46 4.91 0.97 -3.88
CA TYR A 46 5.78 -0.21 -3.81
C TYR A 46 5.68 -0.83 -2.42
N LEU A 47 5.00 -1.97 -2.34
CA LEU A 47 4.77 -2.72 -1.11
C LEU A 47 5.31 -4.16 -1.20
N HIS A 48 6.02 -4.49 -2.28
CA HIS A 48 6.49 -5.84 -2.53
C HIS A 48 7.49 -6.32 -1.46
N ASP A 49 7.61 -7.64 -1.31
CA ASP A 49 8.47 -8.28 -0.30
C ASP A 49 8.15 -7.78 1.12
N ASN A 50 6.90 -8.03 1.56
CA ASN A 50 6.38 -7.75 2.90
C ASN A 50 5.41 -8.87 3.35
N ALA A 51 4.74 -8.70 4.49
CA ALA A 51 3.73 -9.61 5.02
C ALA A 51 2.32 -8.99 5.04
N PHE A 52 2.00 -8.09 4.11
CA PHE A 52 0.64 -7.53 4.03
C PHE A 52 -0.38 -8.62 3.69
N THR A 53 -1.53 -8.58 4.36
CA THR A 53 -2.62 -9.57 4.26
C THR A 53 -3.93 -8.91 3.84
N GLY A 54 -4.96 -9.72 3.65
CA GLY A 54 -6.33 -9.26 3.36
C GLY A 54 -6.63 -9.16 1.86
N THR A 55 -7.76 -8.54 1.53
CA THR A 55 -8.19 -8.33 0.16
C THR A 55 -7.85 -6.93 -0.31
N LEU A 56 -7.52 -6.78 -1.59
CA LEU A 56 -7.39 -5.46 -2.20
C LEU A 56 -8.79 -4.82 -2.29
N SER A 57 -8.96 -3.65 -1.66
CA SER A 57 -10.24 -2.92 -1.62
C SER A 57 -10.65 -2.44 -3.02
N GLU A 58 -11.96 -2.38 -3.32
CA GLU A 58 -12.47 -1.77 -4.55
C GLU A 58 -12.07 -0.28 -4.67
N ASN A 59 -11.71 0.34 -3.55
CA ASN A 59 -11.16 1.68 -3.47
C ASN A 59 -9.78 1.83 -4.13
N PHE A 60 -9.12 0.76 -4.60
CA PHE A 60 -7.92 0.90 -5.44
C PHE A 60 -8.17 1.75 -6.69
N SER A 61 -9.41 1.73 -7.22
CA SER A 61 -9.84 2.58 -8.33
C SER A 61 -9.83 4.08 -8.02
N GLU A 62 -9.80 4.46 -6.74
CA GLU A 62 -9.75 5.85 -6.27
C GLU A 62 -8.36 6.47 -6.40
N LEU A 63 -7.30 5.66 -6.54
CA LEU A 63 -5.93 6.10 -6.78
C LEU A 63 -5.73 6.49 -8.26
N SER A 64 -6.42 7.54 -8.69
CA SER A 64 -6.52 7.93 -10.10
C SER A 64 -5.20 8.37 -10.75
N ALA A 65 -4.21 8.77 -9.96
CA ALA A 65 -2.88 9.13 -10.44
C ALA A 65 -1.89 7.96 -10.45
N LEU A 66 -2.29 6.75 -10.05
CA LEU A 66 -1.37 5.63 -9.88
C LEU A 66 -0.78 5.17 -11.22
N GLU A 67 0.53 5.20 -11.32
CA GLU A 67 1.30 4.82 -12.51
C GLU A 67 2.01 3.48 -12.33
N SER A 68 2.36 3.12 -11.10
CA SER A 68 3.00 1.83 -10.81
C SER A 68 2.57 1.27 -9.46
N LEU A 69 2.22 -0.01 -9.46
CA LEU A 69 1.75 -0.75 -8.30
C LEU A 69 2.50 -2.08 -8.19
N TYR A 70 3.28 -2.24 -7.13
CA TYR A 70 4.06 -3.46 -6.88
C TYR A 70 3.62 -4.05 -5.54
N LEU A 71 2.87 -5.16 -5.61
CA LEU A 71 2.30 -5.87 -4.45
C LEU A 71 2.81 -7.30 -4.32
N GLY A 72 3.75 -7.71 -5.17
CA GLY A 72 4.29 -9.07 -5.20
C GLY A 72 4.88 -9.48 -3.84
N ASP A 73 5.00 -10.78 -3.61
CA ASP A 73 5.65 -11.32 -2.41
C ASP A 73 5.05 -10.73 -1.11
N ASN A 74 3.72 -10.83 -1.02
CA ASN A 74 2.88 -10.53 0.15
C ASN A 74 1.84 -11.66 0.31
N GLU A 75 0.98 -11.55 1.33
CA GLU A 75 -0.07 -12.51 1.67
C GLU A 75 -1.49 -11.99 1.29
N PHE A 76 -1.59 -11.11 0.29
CA PHE A 76 -2.88 -10.66 -0.25
C PHE A 76 -3.68 -11.83 -0.82
N SER A 77 -5.01 -11.75 -0.71
CA SER A 77 -5.94 -12.78 -1.18
C SER A 77 -7.18 -12.16 -1.81
N GLY A 78 -8.02 -13.00 -2.44
CA GLY A 78 -9.24 -12.55 -3.11
C GLY A 78 -9.01 -12.04 -4.53
N PRO A 79 -10.05 -11.45 -5.16
CA PRO A 79 -9.95 -10.92 -6.51
C PRO A 79 -9.10 -9.64 -6.55
N PHE A 80 -8.45 -9.42 -7.69
CA PHE A 80 -7.90 -8.11 -8.00
C PHE A 80 -9.06 -7.19 -8.43
N PRO A 81 -9.21 -5.99 -7.82
CA PRO A 81 -10.28 -5.04 -8.13
C PRO A 81 -10.14 -4.36 -9.50
#